data_AF-A0A9Q4D5V8-F1
#
_entry.id   AF-A0A9Q4D5V8-F1
#
_cell.length_a   1.000
_cell.length_b   1.000
_cell.length_c   1.000
_cell.angle_alpha   90.00
_cell.angle_beta   90.00
_cell.angle_gamma   90.00
#
_symmetry.space_group_name_H-M   'P 1'
#
loop_
_entity.id
_entity.type
_entity.pdbx_description
1 polymer ?
#
loop_
_entity_poly.entity_id
_entity_poly.type
_entity_poly.pdbx_seq_one_letter_code
_entity_poly.pdbx_strand_id
1 'polypeptide(L)' 'MNLKESISHLGWYDLIFLVPMFFLFAYLPMSNVLSILINVIIVIFFSIGLATITHIVIDSVRKK' A
#
# COMPACT_ATOMS: atom_id res chain seq x y z
N MET A 1 -4.66 14.98 17.40
CA MET A 1 -3.82 13.83 16.99
C MET A 1 -2.42 14.33 16.76
N ASN A 2 -1.45 13.82 17.50
CA ASN A 2 -0.05 14.23 17.39
C ASN A 2 0.48 13.82 16.01
N LEU A 3 1.06 14.75 15.25
CA LEU A 3 1.67 14.47 13.93
C LEU A 3 2.64 13.27 13.95
N LYS A 4 3.34 13.07 15.06
CA LYS A 4 4.26 11.95 15.27
C LYS A 4 3.56 10.58 15.23
N GLU A 5 2.32 10.52 15.70
CA GLU A 5 1.49 9.31 15.71
C GLU A 5 0.95 9.04 14.30
N SER A 6 0.43 10.07 13.61
CA SER A 6 0.00 9.96 12.21
C SER A 6 1.14 9.50 11.29
N ILE A 7 2.35 10.04 11.45
CA ILE A 7 3.54 9.63 10.67
C ILE A 7 3.97 8.20 11.02
N SER A 8 3.90 7.79 12.29
CA SER A 8 4.24 6.42 12.69
C SER A 8 3.25 5.40 12.13
N HIS A 9 1.95 5.72 12.13
CA HIS A 9 0.93 4.90 11.48
C HIS A 9 1.13 4.85 9.96
N LEU A 10 1.48 5.98 9.35
CA LEU A 10 1.79 6.05 7.92
C LEU A 10 2.91 5.10 7.54
N GLY A 11 4.02 5.10 8.28
CA GLY A 11 5.14 4.18 8.04
C GLY A 11 4.76 2.72 8.23
N TRP A 12 3.88 2.41 9.18
CA TRP A 12 3.35 1.05 9.36
C TRP A 12 2.43 0.61 8.22
N TYR A 13 1.58 1.50 7.72
CA TYR A 13 0.74 1.22 6.56
C TYR A 13 1.61 1.02 5.31
N ASP A 14 2.57 1.91 5.06
CA ASP A 14 3.50 1.80 3.94
C ASP A 14 4.25 0.45 3.97
N LEU A 15 4.74 0.03 5.15
CA LEU A 15 5.42 -1.25 5.34
C LEU A 15 4.49 -2.46 5.06
N ILE A 16 3.24 -2.41 5.51
CA ILE A 16 2.22 -3.45 5.23
C ILE A 16 1.92 -3.54 3.72
N PHE A 17 1.94 -2.42 3.00
CA PHE A 17 1.66 -2.37 1.56
C PHE A 17 2.89 -2.69 0.70
N LEU A 18 4.10 -2.46 1.22
CA LEU A 18 5.37 -2.79 0.56
C LEU A 18 5.60 -4.31 0.46
N VAL A 19 5.19 -5.07 1.48
CA VAL A 19 5.35 -6.54 1.51
C VAL A 19 4.65 -7.25 0.33
N PRO A 20 3.36 -6.98 0.04
CA PRO A 20 2.69 -7.48 -1.17
C PRO A 20 3.41 -7.08 -2.46
N MET A 21 3.99 -5.88 -2.50
CA MET A 21 4.67 -5.36 -3.69
C MET A 21 5.97 -6.10 -4.01
N PHE A 22 6.67 -6.65 -3.01
CA PHE A 22 7.80 -7.55 -3.24
C PHE A 22 7.36 -8.92 -3.77
N PHE A 23 6.18 -9.40 -3.35
CA PHE A 23 5.60 -10.64 -3.86
C PHE A 23 5.26 -10.58 -5.37
N LEU A 24 4.93 -9.38 -5.87
CA LEU A 24 4.72 -9.10 -7.30
C LEU A 24 5.93 -9.47 -8.16
N PHE A 25 7.15 -9.16 -7.68
CA PHE A 25 8.39 -9.47 -8.38
C PHE A 25 8.74 -10.96 -8.34
N ALA A 26 8.38 -11.66 -7.27
CA ALA A 26 8.60 -13.11 -7.15
C ALA A 26 7.69 -13.92 -8.11
N TYR A 27 6.50 -13.41 -8.42
CA TYR A 27 5.54 -14.07 -9.31
C TYR A 27 5.66 -13.70 -10.79
N LEU A 28 6.48 -12.69 -11.13
CA LEU A 28 6.71 -12.24 -12.50
C LEU A 28 7.27 -13.31 -13.48
N PRO A 29 8.13 -14.28 -13.07
CA PRO A 29 8.67 -15.27 -14.01
C PRO A 29 7.74 -16.47 -14.23
N MET A 30 6.59 -16.54 -13.56
CA MET A 30 5.67 -17.67 -13.67
C MET A 30 4.52 -17.32 -14.62
N SER A 31 4.57 -17.85 -15.84
CA SER A 31 3.58 -17.65 -16.92
C SER A 31 2.27 -18.41 -16.69
N ASN A 32 1.73 -18.34 -15.47
CA ASN A 32 0.45 -18.91 -15.10
C ASN A 32 -0.60 -17.81 -14.97
N VAL A 33 -1.78 -18.04 -15.56
CA VAL A 33 -2.94 -17.12 -15.48
C VAL A 33 -3.32 -16.82 -14.02
N LEU A 34 -3.14 -17.77 -13.11
CA LEU A 34 -3.32 -17.60 -11.67
C LEU A 34 -2.36 -16.57 -11.05
N SER A 35 -1.10 -16.53 -11.50
CA SER A 35 -0.11 -15.55 -11.01
C SER A 35 -0.46 -14.14 -11.46
N ILE A 36 -1.00 -13.99 -12.67
CA ILE A 36 -1.53 -12.71 -13.17
C ILE A 36 -2.72 -12.26 -12.33
N LEU A 37 -3.67 -13.17 -12.02
CA LEU A 37 -4.84 -12.86 -11.19
C LEU A 37 -4.44 -12.39 -9.79
N ILE A 38 -3.50 -13.09 -9.15
CA ILE A 38 -3.00 -12.72 -7.82
C ILE A 38 -2.30 -11.35 -7.87
N ASN A 39 -1.50 -11.08 -8.90
CA ASN A 39 -0.86 -9.78 -9.09
C ASN A 39 -1.89 -8.64 -9.22
N VAL A 40 -2.95 -8.83 -10.00
CA VAL A 40 -4.01 -7.83 -10.13
C VAL A 40 -4.71 -7.57 -8.79
N ILE A 41 -5.01 -8.62 -8.02
CA ILE A 41 -5.60 -8.48 -6.67
C ILE A 41 -4.68 -7.68 -5.75
N ILE A 42 -3.38 -7.97 -5.76
CA ILE A 42 -2.38 -7.25 -4.97
C ILE A 42 -2.32 -5.77 -5.37
N VAL A 43 -2.30 -5.46 -6.67
CA VAL A 43 -2.27 -4.07 -7.17
C VAL A 43 -3.53 -3.28 -6.75
N ILE A 44 -4.71 -3.90 -6.79
CA ILE A 44 -5.96 -3.27 -6.35
C ILE A 44 -5.90 -2.97 -4.85
N PHE A 45 -5.49 -3.95 -4.04
CA PHE A 45 -5.35 -3.77 -2.59
C PHE A 45 -4.34 -2.69 -2.24
N PHE A 46 -3.21 -2.67 -2.95
CA PHE A 46 -2.18 -1.65 -2.81
C PHE A 46 -2.71 -0.25 -3.14
N SER A 47 -3.44 -0.11 -4.25
CA SER A 47 -4.01 1.17 -4.68
C SER A 47 -5.01 1.73 -3.68
N ILE A 48 -5.87 0.89 -3.10
CA ILE A 48 -6.82 1.28 -2.05
C ILE A 48 -6.08 1.74 -0.79
N GLY A 49 -5.04 1.00 -0.39
CA GLY A 49 -4.16 1.37 0.71
C GLY A 49 -3.55 2.75 0.54
N LEU A 50 -2.95 2.97 -0.62
CA LEU A 50 -2.28 4.22 -0.98
C LEU A 50 -3.24 5.41 -1.04
N ALA A 51 -4.45 5.21 -1.59
CA ALA A 51 -5.50 6.23 -1.59
C ALA A 51 -5.90 6.62 -0.15
N THR A 52 -6.07 5.63 0.73
CA THR A 52 -6.42 5.85 2.14
C THR A 52 -5.33 6.62 2.88
N ILE A 53 -4.07 6.21 2.70
CA ILE A 53 -2.91 6.89 3.27
C ILE A 53 -2.84 8.34 2.76
N THR A 54 -2.99 8.54 1.45
CA THR A 54 -2.96 9.87 0.83
C THR A 54 -4.05 10.78 1.40
N HIS A 55 -5.28 10.27 1.58
CA HIS A 55 -6.34 11.01 2.24
C HIS A 55 -5.99 11.40 3.69
N ILE A 56 -5.44 10.48 4.48
CA ILE A 56 -5.03 10.74 5.87
C ILE A 56 -3.90 11.78 5.94
N VAL A 57 -2.94 11.72 5.02
CA VAL A 57 -1.84 12.70 4.91
C VAL A 57 -2.39 14.06 4.56
N ILE A 58 -3.21 14.15 3.50
CA ILE A 58 -3.78 15.41 3.05
C ILE A 58 -4.62 16.03 4.16
N ASP A 59 -5.43 15.24 4.85
CA ASP A 59 -6.24 15.74 5.97
C ASP A 59 -5.36 16.21 7.15
N SER A 60 -4.29 15.47 7.46
CA SER A 60 -3.32 15.87 8.50
C SER A 60 -2.53 17.13 8.13
N VAL A 61 -2.19 17.33 6.85
CA VAL A 61 -1.49 18.53 6.37
C VAL A 61 -2.43 19.72 6.32
N ARG A 62 -3.69 19.51 5.91
CA ARG A 62 -4.70 20.58 5.77
C ARG A 62 -5.28 21.05 7.11
N LYS A 63 -5.17 20.23 8.18
CA LYS A 63 -5.52 20.61 9.56
C LYS A 63 -4.45 21.44 10.29
N LYS A 64 -3.29 21.67 9.66
CA LYS A 64 -2.22 22.52 10.19
C LYS A 64 -2.26 23.88 9.53
#